data_AF-A0A1U8LIC4-F1
#
_entry.id   AF-A0A1U8LIC4-F1
#
_cell.length_a   1.000
_cell.length_b   1.000
_cell.length_c   1.000
_cell.angle_alpha   90.00
_cell.angle_beta   90.00
_cell.angle_gamma   90.00
#
_symmetry.space_group_name_H-M   'P 1'
#
loop_
_entity.id
_entity.type
_entity.pdbx_description
1 polymer ?
#
loop_
_entity_poly.entity_id
_entity_poly.type
_entity_poly.pdbx_seq_one_letter_code
_entity_poly.pdbx_strand_id
1 'polypeptide(L)'
;MTPAVIASVETMLEKWKGQEGKEIEVFNEFRLLTSEVISRTAFGSSYLEGEKVFAMLNKLSIIMSRNLYNTRIPLINKLWKPADMLESEELAKEIQYYVMKMVKKREDKVVNGEADSFGNDFLGLLINA
;
A
#
# COMPACT_ATOMS: atom_id res chain seq x y z
N MET A 1 9.72 10.95 9.00
CA MET A 1 9.09 11.13 7.67
C MET A 1 10.05 11.75 6.65
N THR A 2 10.54 12.97 6.85
CA THR A 2 11.39 13.69 5.87
C THR A 2 12.60 12.87 5.36
N PRO A 3 13.40 12.19 6.20
CA PRO A 3 14.53 11.40 5.70
C PRO A 3 14.11 10.25 4.79
N ALA A 4 12.98 9.59 5.07
CA ALA A 4 12.46 8.52 4.24
C ALA A 4 12.02 9.01 2.86
N VAL A 5 11.40 10.20 2.79
CA VAL A 5 11.02 10.83 1.51
C VAL A 5 12.25 11.16 0.68
N ILE A 6 13.28 11.78 1.28
CA ILE A 6 14.54 12.10 0.60
C ILE A 6 15.16 10.82 0.03
N ALA A 7 15.32 9.79 0.87
CA ALA A 7 15.89 8.53 0.43
C ALA A 7 15.07 7.88 -0.70
N SER A 8 13.74 8.04 -0.74
CA SER A 8 12.90 7.48 -1.81
C SER A 8 13.17 8.20 -3.13
N VAL A 9 13.30 9.53 -3.10
CA VAL A 9 13.67 10.33 -4.27
C VAL A 9 15.08 9.99 -4.75
N GLU A 10 16.05 9.85 -3.84
CA GLU A 10 17.41 9.42 -4.18
C GLU A 10 17.40 8.05 -4.88
N THR A 11 16.61 7.10 -4.39
CA THR A 11 16.46 5.77 -5.01
C THR A 11 15.92 5.85 -6.44
N MET A 12 14.96 6.76 -6.70
CA MET A 12 14.43 7.01 -8.05
C MET A 12 15.49 7.65 -8.95
N LEU A 13 16.15 8.72 -8.48
CA LEU A 13 17.18 9.43 -9.23
C LEU A 13 18.38 8.53 -9.57
N GLU A 14 18.73 7.60 -8.67
CA GLU A 14 19.79 6.62 -8.92
C GLU A 14 19.45 5.73 -10.13
N LYS A 15 18.19 5.29 -10.26
CA LYS A 15 17.73 4.49 -11.43
C LYS A 15 17.79 5.28 -12.74
N TRP A 16 17.67 6.59 -12.66
CA TRP A 16 17.69 7.48 -13.83
C TRP A 16 19.13 7.79 -14.29
N LYS A 17 20.15 7.50 -13.48
CA LYS A 17 21.54 7.64 -13.92
C LYS A 17 21.79 6.79 -15.17
N GLY A 18 22.43 7.39 -16.17
CA GLY A 18 22.68 6.73 -17.46
C GLY A 18 21.45 6.62 -18.38
N GLN A 19 20.35 7.31 -18.05
CA GLN A 19 19.20 7.50 -18.95
C GLN A 19 19.25 8.84 -19.70
N GLU A 20 20.40 9.49 -19.77
CA GLU A 20 20.57 10.76 -20.51
C GLU A 20 20.12 10.62 -21.97
N GLY A 21 19.27 11.55 -22.42
CA GLY A 21 18.72 11.57 -23.77
C GLY A 21 17.63 10.52 -24.06
N LYS A 22 17.21 9.72 -23.07
CA LYS A 22 16.11 8.74 -23.22
C LYS A 22 14.81 9.30 -22.66
N GLU A 23 13.69 8.90 -23.29
CA GLU A 23 12.37 9.18 -22.77
C GLU A 23 12.09 8.36 -21.51
N ILE A 24 11.50 9.00 -20.50
CA ILE A 24 11.09 8.37 -19.24
C ILE A 24 9.57 8.49 -19.11
N GLU A 25 8.92 7.37 -18.80
CA GLU A 25 7.49 7.35 -18.47
C GLU A 25 7.30 7.86 -17.02
N VAL A 26 7.15 9.17 -16.88
CA VAL A 26 7.15 9.86 -15.58
C VAL A 26 5.98 9.42 -14.68
N PHE A 27 4.83 9.04 -15.25
CA PHE A 27 3.67 8.65 -14.45
C PHE A 27 3.95 7.38 -13.65
N ASN A 28 4.52 6.34 -14.28
CA ASN A 28 4.89 5.11 -13.62
C ASN A 28 6.02 5.33 -12.62
N GLU A 29 7.02 6.16 -12.93
CA GLU A 29 8.08 6.50 -11.97
C GLU A 29 7.52 7.18 -10.72
N PHE A 30 6.59 8.12 -10.87
CA PHE A 30 5.96 8.79 -9.74
C PHE A 30 5.01 7.88 -8.96
N ARG A 31 4.34 6.95 -9.63
CA ARG A 31 3.57 5.89 -8.97
C ARG A 31 4.48 5.03 -8.08
N LEU A 32 5.62 4.59 -8.61
CA LEU A 32 6.61 3.81 -7.85
C LEU A 32 7.22 4.62 -6.69
N LEU A 33 7.59 5.88 -6.93
CA LEU A 33 8.09 6.79 -5.90
C LEU A 33 7.07 6.96 -4.76
N THR A 34 5.80 7.18 -5.09
CA THR A 34 4.72 7.35 -4.11
C THR A 34 4.55 6.09 -3.27
N SER A 35 4.57 4.91 -3.90
CA SER A 35 4.52 3.64 -3.18
C SER A 35 5.74 3.43 -2.28
N GLU A 36 6.95 3.79 -2.73
CA GLU A 36 8.16 3.70 -1.90
C GLU A 36 8.09 4.65 -0.69
N VAL A 37 7.64 5.88 -0.88
CA VAL A 37 7.43 6.86 0.20
C VAL A 37 6.45 6.32 1.23
N ILE A 38 5.29 5.79 0.81
CA ILE A 38 4.31 5.21 1.72
C ILE A 38 4.91 4.02 2.46
N SER A 39 5.54 3.08 1.77
CA SER A 39 6.17 1.91 2.40
C SER A 39 7.17 2.30 3.48
N ARG A 40 8.09 3.24 3.19
CA ARG A 40 9.10 3.66 4.16
C ARG A 40 8.51 4.45 5.33
N THR A 41 7.56 5.34 5.06
CA THR A 41 7.03 6.25 6.09
C THR A 41 5.97 5.61 6.96
N ALA A 42 5.06 4.82 6.36
CA ALA A 42 3.94 4.24 7.07
C ALA A 42 4.25 2.85 7.62
N PHE A 43 5.13 2.10 6.96
CA PHE A 43 5.38 0.68 7.28
C PHE A 43 6.84 0.36 7.57
N GLY A 44 7.74 1.36 7.58
CA GLY A 44 9.17 1.15 7.82
C GLY A 44 9.80 0.14 6.85
N SER A 45 9.22 -0.03 5.67
CA SER A 45 9.53 -1.09 4.70
C SER A 45 9.94 -0.51 3.34
N SER A 46 9.85 -1.30 2.27
CA SER A 46 10.06 -0.87 0.88
C SER A 46 8.85 -1.15 0.01
N TYR A 47 8.77 -0.53 -1.17
CA TYR A 47 7.75 -0.87 -2.17
C TYR A 47 7.74 -2.37 -2.47
N LEU A 48 8.91 -3.00 -2.58
CA LEU A 48 9.03 -4.43 -2.88
C LEU A 48 8.31 -5.31 -1.86
N GLU A 49 8.35 -4.93 -0.57
CA GLU A 49 7.60 -5.66 0.48
C GLU A 49 6.09 -5.43 0.38
N GLY A 50 5.66 -4.28 -0.17
CA GLY A 50 4.25 -3.88 -0.32
C GLY A 50 3.65 -4.05 -1.71
N GLU A 51 4.40 -4.53 -2.71
CA GLU A 51 4.00 -4.49 -4.13
C GLU A 51 2.63 -5.13 -4.37
N LYS A 52 2.39 -6.31 -3.78
CA LYS A 52 1.12 -7.01 -3.89
C LYS A 52 -0.05 -6.19 -3.32
N VAL A 53 0.17 -5.51 -2.19
CA VAL A 53 -0.86 -4.64 -1.58
C VAL A 53 -1.15 -3.44 -2.47
N PHE A 54 -0.13 -2.80 -3.04
CA PHE A 54 -0.32 -1.70 -3.99
C PHE A 54 -1.06 -2.12 -5.26
N ALA A 55 -0.79 -3.31 -5.80
CA ALA A 55 -1.50 -3.85 -6.94
C ALA A 55 -3.01 -4.04 -6.64
N MET A 56 -3.35 -4.58 -5.47
CA MET A 56 -4.73 -4.74 -5.04
C MET A 56 -5.41 -3.39 -4.78
N LEU A 57 -4.72 -2.43 -4.16
CA LEU A 57 -5.23 -1.07 -3.95
C LEU A 57 -5.50 -0.35 -5.28
N ASN A 58 -4.64 -0.53 -6.29
CA ASN A 58 -4.88 0.02 -7.62
C ASN A 58 -6.14 -0.58 -8.26
N LYS A 59 -6.29 -1.91 -8.17
CA LYS A 59 -7.49 -2.60 -8.67
C LYS A 59 -8.75 -2.12 -7.96
N LEU A 60 -8.69 -1.98 -6.63
CA LEU A 60 -9.78 -1.43 -5.82
C LEU A 60 -10.13 0.00 -6.23
N SER A 61 -9.12 0.85 -6.48
CA SER A 61 -9.30 2.24 -6.94
C SER A 61 -10.01 2.30 -8.30
N ILE A 62 -9.68 1.42 -9.24
CA ILE A 62 -10.36 1.29 -10.55
C ILE A 62 -11.82 0.87 -10.38
N ILE A 63 -12.10 -0.09 -9.49
CA ILE A 63 -13.48 -0.50 -9.19
C ILE A 63 -14.26 0.66 -8.58
N MET A 64 -13.65 1.38 -7.63
CA MET A 64 -14.28 2.53 -6.99
C MET A 64 -14.58 3.65 -7.99
N SER A 65 -13.65 3.97 -8.90
CA SER A 65 -13.85 5.01 -9.91
C SER A 65 -14.96 4.65 -10.90
N ARG A 66 -15.03 3.39 -11.35
CA ARG A 66 -16.13 2.88 -12.20
C ARG A 66 -17.50 2.98 -11.54
N ASN A 67 -17.55 2.89 -10.22
CA ASN A 67 -18.79 2.89 -9.43
C ASN A 67 -19.08 4.24 -8.75
N LEU A 68 -18.32 5.29 -9.05
CA LEU A 68 -18.40 6.58 -8.34
C LEU A 68 -19.82 7.18 -8.34
N TYR A 69 -20.55 7.00 -9.44
CA TYR A 69 -21.91 7.51 -9.64
C TYR A 69 -23.00 6.45 -9.42
N ASN A 70 -22.64 5.22 -9.05
CA ASN A 70 -23.62 4.18 -8.78
C ASN A 70 -24.27 4.42 -7.41
N THR A 71 -25.52 4.87 -7.41
CA THR A 71 -26.32 4.97 -6.20
C THR A 71 -26.61 3.57 -5.67
N ARG A 72 -26.01 3.22 -4.53
CA ARG A 72 -26.26 1.95 -3.84
C ARG A 72 -27.72 1.91 -3.38
N ILE A 73 -28.56 1.09 -4.02
CA ILE A 73 -29.93 0.84 -3.54
C ILE A 73 -29.86 -0.27 -2.47
N PRO A 74 -30.12 0.03 -1.18
CA PRO A 74 -29.82 -0.87 -0.07
C PRO A 74 -30.51 -2.24 -0.14
N LEU A 75 -31.75 -2.29 -0.66
CA LEU A 75 -32.53 -3.52 -0.74
C LEU A 75 -32.10 -4.44 -1.91
N ILE A 76 -31.76 -3.86 -3.06
CA ILE A 76 -31.41 -4.61 -4.28
C ILE A 76 -30.01 -5.24 -4.12
N ASN A 77 -29.07 -4.47 -3.57
CA ASN A 77 -27.69 -4.94 -3.36
C ASN A 77 -27.57 -6.10 -2.35
N LYS A 78 -28.56 -6.26 -1.45
CA LYS A 78 -28.60 -7.37 -0.49
C LYS A 78 -29.06 -8.69 -1.14
N LEU A 79 -29.87 -8.61 -2.20
CA LEU A 79 -30.41 -9.76 -2.92
C LEU A 79 -29.51 -10.17 -4.08
N TRP A 80 -28.90 -9.20 -4.78
CA TRP A 80 -27.95 -9.45 -5.85
C TRP A 80 -26.78 -8.48 -5.73
N LYS A 81 -25.65 -8.94 -5.18
CA LYS A 81 -24.43 -8.13 -5.13
C LYS A 81 -23.86 -7.98 -6.55
N PRO A 82 -23.60 -6.76 -7.03
CA PRO A 82 -22.87 -6.55 -8.27
C PRO A 82 -21.48 -7.20 -8.22
N ALA A 83 -20.95 -7.64 -9.36
CA ALA A 83 -19.62 -8.26 -9.44
C ALA A 83 -18.53 -7.35 -8.84
N ASP A 84 -18.55 -6.07 -9.19
CA ASP A 84 -17.64 -5.04 -8.66
C ASP A 84 -17.72 -4.93 -7.11
N MET A 85 -18.90 -5.17 -6.50
CA MET A 85 -19.05 -5.18 -5.04
C MET A 85 -18.42 -6.43 -4.42
N LEU A 86 -18.59 -7.60 -5.04
CA LEU A 86 -17.97 -8.84 -4.57
C LEU A 86 -16.45 -8.76 -4.67
N GLU A 87 -15.95 -8.27 -5.80
CA GLU A 87 -14.51 -8.13 -6.06
C GLU A 87 -13.86 -7.11 -5.13
N SER A 88 -14.51 -5.98 -4.85
CA SER A 88 -14.01 -5.00 -3.87
C SER A 88 -14.01 -5.54 -2.43
N GLU A 89 -15.00 -6.35 -2.04
CA GLU A 89 -15.01 -7.04 -0.74
C GLU A 89 -13.88 -8.07 -0.62
N GLU A 90 -13.59 -8.81 -1.69
CA GLU A 90 -12.49 -9.77 -1.73
C GLU A 90 -11.13 -9.07 -1.65
N LEU A 91 -10.92 -8.02 -2.45
CA LEU A 91 -9.70 -7.21 -2.40
C LEU A 91 -9.48 -6.59 -1.02
N ALA A 92 -10.54 -6.08 -0.38
CA ALA A 92 -10.45 -5.51 0.96
C ALA A 92 -10.01 -6.57 2.00
N LYS A 93 -10.56 -7.79 1.92
CA LYS A 93 -10.16 -8.90 2.79
C LYS A 93 -8.71 -9.30 2.57
N GLU A 94 -8.26 -9.39 1.32
CA GLU A 94 -6.86 -9.72 1.02
C GLU A 94 -5.91 -8.62 1.53
N ILE A 95 -6.21 -7.35 1.25
CA ILE A 95 -5.41 -6.22 1.77
C ILE A 95 -5.32 -6.29 3.30
N GLN A 96 -6.45 -6.50 3.99
CA GLN A 96 -6.48 -6.65 5.44
C GLN A 96 -5.61 -7.82 5.91
N TYR A 97 -5.67 -8.96 5.21
CA TYR A 97 -4.83 -10.13 5.53
C TYR A 97 -3.34 -9.79 5.45
N TYR A 98 -2.87 -9.13 4.39
CA TYR A 98 -1.44 -8.75 4.29
C TYR A 98 -1.01 -7.73 5.34
N VAL A 99 -1.87 -6.75 5.65
CA VAL A 99 -1.60 -5.79 6.73
C VAL A 99 -1.51 -6.52 8.07
N MET A 100 -2.44 -7.42 8.37
CA MET A 100 -2.42 -8.20 9.60
C MET A 100 -1.20 -9.14 9.69
N LYS A 101 -0.74 -9.68 8.55
CA LYS A 101 0.50 -10.46 8.50
C LYS A 101 1.72 -9.60 8.87
N MET A 102 1.76 -8.32 8.47
CA MET A 102 2.82 -7.39 8.88
C MET A 102 2.75 -7.06 10.37
N VAL A 103 1.54 -6.86 10.92
CA VAL A 103 1.32 -6.67 12.36
C VAL A 103 1.86 -7.88 13.13
N LYS A 104 1.41 -9.08 12.78
CA LYS A 104 1.85 -10.32 13.42
C LYS A 104 3.37 -10.52 13.36
N LYS A 105 4.00 -10.23 12.22
CA LYS A 105 5.46 -10.26 12.07
C LYS A 105 6.17 -9.33 13.06
N ARG A 106 5.58 -8.19 13.43
CA ARG A 106 6.13 -7.27 14.43
C ARG A 106 5.85 -7.75 15.85
N GLU A 107 4.67 -8.28 16.11
CA GLU A 107 4.32 -8.93 17.39
C GLU A 107 5.29 -10.06 17.72
N ASP A 108 5.51 -10.98 16.78
CA ASP A 108 6.41 -12.11 16.95
C ASP A 108 7.85 -11.66 17.27
N LYS A 109 8.35 -10.60 16.60
CA LYS A 109 9.67 -10.04 16.86
C LYS A 109 9.82 -9.49 18.29
N VAL A 110 8.79 -8.80 18.79
CA VAL A 110 8.82 -8.25 20.16
C VAL A 110 8.70 -9.38 21.18
N VAL A 111 7.80 -10.33 20.97
CA VAL A 111 7.62 -11.49 21.86
C VAL A 111 8.88 -12.34 21.97
N ASN A 112 9.60 -12.52 20.85
CA ASN A 112 10.86 -13.27 20.82
C ASN A 112 12.08 -12.48 21.31
N GLY A 113 11.92 -11.20 21.67
CA GLY A 113 13.02 -10.32 22.08
C GLY A 113 13.96 -9.92 20.93
N GLU A 114 13.54 -10.06 19.68
CA GLU A 114 14.29 -9.62 18.49
C GLU A 114 14.14 -8.11 18.22
N ALA A 115 13.15 -7.47 18.86
CA ALA A 115 12.91 -6.03 18.78
C ALA A 115 12.35 -5.50 20.10
N ASP A 116 12.79 -4.30 20.51
CA ASP A 116 12.32 -3.66 21.75
C ASP A 116 10.96 -2.95 21.61
N SER A 117 10.46 -2.78 20.39
CA SER A 117 9.19 -2.12 20.10
C SER A 117 8.63 -2.52 18.73
N PHE A 118 7.38 -2.16 18.45
CA PHE A 118 6.75 -2.35 17.14
C PHE A 118 7.21 -1.34 16.07
N GLY A 119 8.19 -0.48 16.38
CA GLY A 119 8.67 0.59 15.50
C GLY A 119 7.96 1.94 15.74
N ASN A 120 8.52 3.00 15.16
CA ASN A 120 8.06 4.38 15.28
C ASN A 120 7.43 4.95 13.99
N ASP A 121 7.25 4.10 12.99
CA ASP A 121 6.46 4.41 11.79
C ASP A 121 4.95 4.35 12.10
N PHE A 122 4.13 4.76 11.13
CA PHE A 122 2.68 4.84 11.33
C PHE A 122 2.05 3.52 11.78
N LEU A 123 2.42 2.39 11.19
CA LEU A 123 1.92 1.08 11.60
C LEU A 123 2.36 0.75 13.03
N GLY A 124 3.62 1.02 13.37
CA GLY A 124 4.13 0.82 14.73
C GLY A 124 3.38 1.65 15.77
N LEU A 125 3.03 2.89 15.42
CA LEU A 125 2.19 3.75 16.26
C LEU A 125 0.76 3.21 16.42
N LEU A 126 0.17 2.65 15.36
CA LEU A 126 -1.17 2.04 15.42
C LEU A 126 -1.21 0.75 16.24
N ILE A 127 -0.14 -0.05 16.23
CA ILE A 127 -0.06 -1.27 17.06
C ILE A 127 0.08 -0.91 18.55
N ASN A 128 0.73 0.22 18.87
CA ASN A 128 0.90 0.71 20.24
C ASN A 128 -0.31 1.50 20.78
N ALA A 129 -1.31 1.77 19.95
CA ALA A 129 -2.49 2.57 20.31
C ALA A 129 -3.55 1.72 21.02
#